data_AF-A0A535ZY36-F1
#
_entry.id   AF-A0A535ZY36-F1
#
_cell.length_a   1.000
_cell.length_b   1.000
_cell.length_c   1.000
_cell.angle_alpha   90.00
_cell.angle_beta   90.00
_cell.angle_gamma   90.00
#
_symmetry.space_group_name_H-M   'P 1'
#
loop_
_entity.id
_entity.type
_entity.pdbx_description
1 polymer ?
#
loop_
_entity_poly.entity_id
_entity_poly.type
_entity_poly.pdbx_seq_one_letter_code
_entity_poly.pdbx_strand_id
1 'polypeptide(L)' 'MKPVLRTEKLTKHFGDLVAVDGIDLEVREGEVFGFLGPNGAGKTTTL' A
#
# COMPACT_ATOMS: atom_id res chain seq x y z
N MET A 1 -6.47 9.93 -17.59
CA MET A 1 -7.52 9.24 -16.79
C MET A 1 -7.19 9.40 -15.33
N LYS A 2 -8.18 9.66 -14.48
CA LYS A 2 -7.99 9.77 -13.03
C LYS A 2 -7.86 8.34 -12.45
N PRO A 3 -6.90 8.04 -11.56
CA PRO A 3 -6.83 6.73 -10.91
C PRO A 3 -8.05 6.53 -10.01
N VAL A 4 -8.47 5.27 -9.83
CA VAL A 4 -9.57 4.91 -8.92
C VAL A 4 -9.10 4.81 -7.48
N LEU A 5 -7.81 4.56 -7.27
CA LEU A 5 -7.14 4.60 -5.97
C LEU A 5 -5.80 5.31 -6.13
N ARG A 6 -5.49 6.23 -5.20
CA ARG A 6 -4.19 6.87 -5.09
C ARG A 6 -3.81 7.05 -3.63
N THR A 7 -2.57 6.74 -3.28
CA THR A 7 -1.97 7.08 -2.00
C THR A 7 -0.73 7.92 -2.22
N GLU A 8 -0.45 8.81 -1.26
CA GLU A 8 0.78 9.61 -1.23
C GLU A 8 1.41 9.44 0.15
N LYS A 9 2.62 8.85 0.17
CA LYS A 9 3.40 8.55 1.37
C LYS A 9 2.57 7.87 2.47
N LEU A 10 1.81 6.85 2.11
CA LEU A 10 1.00 6.11 3.08
C LEU A 10 1.92 5.42 4.09
N THR A 11 1.78 5.78 5.36
CA THR A 11 2.51 5.18 6.47
C THR A 11 1.52 4.62 7.48
N LYS A 12 1.81 3.43 8.01
CA LYS A 12 1.02 2.80 9.07
C LYS A 12 1.92 2.37 10.21
N HIS A 13 1.60 2.88 11.40
CA HIS A 13 2.22 2.48 12.67
C HIS A 13 1.29 1.57 13.48
N PHE A 14 1.89 0.60 14.17
CA PHE A 14 1.31 -0.13 15.28
C PHE A 14 2.21 0.04 16.51
N GLY A 15 1.91 1.04 17.34
CA GLY A 15 2.85 1.50 18.37
C GLY A 15 4.16 1.98 17.71
N ASP A 16 5.28 1.47 18.20
CA ASP A 16 6.62 1.81 17.68
C ASP A 16 6.97 1.10 16.35
N LEU A 17 6.17 0.10 15.93
CA LEU A 17 6.40 -0.62 14.69
C LEU A 17 5.85 0.15 13.49
N VAL A 18 6.70 0.48 12.52
CA VAL A 18 6.30 0.97 11.20
C VAL A 18 6.00 -0.22 10.30
N ALA A 19 4.71 -0.53 10.10
CA ALA A 19 4.27 -1.66 9.28
C ALA A 19 4.17 -1.33 7.79
N VAL A 20 3.95 -0.06 7.46
CA VAL A 20 4.00 0.48 6.10
C VAL A 20 4.72 1.83 6.20
N ASP A 21 5.70 2.07 5.34
CA ASP A 21 6.55 3.27 5.41
C ASP A 21 6.52 4.04 4.08
N GLY A 22 5.70 5.09 4.02
CA GLY A 22 5.76 6.10 2.97
C GLY A 22 5.49 5.61 1.55
N ILE A 23 4.53 4.69 1.36
CA ILE A 23 4.27 4.13 0.01
C ILE A 23 3.36 5.03 -0.84
N ASP A 24 3.77 5.21 -2.10
CA ASP A 24 2.97 5.80 -3.16
C ASP A 24 2.37 4.68 -4.02
N LEU A 25 1.05 4.70 -4.23
CA LEU A 25 0.33 3.72 -5.02
C LEU A 25 -0.69 4.43 -5.91
N GLU A 26 -0.80 4.01 -7.16
CA GLU A 26 -1.91 4.39 -8.04
C GLU A 26 -2.47 3.12 -8.68
N VAL A 27 -3.80 2.97 -8.66
CA VAL A 27 -4.50 1.88 -9.35
C VAL A 27 -5.52 2.50 -10.30
N ARG A 28 -5.50 2.07 -11.56
CA ARG A 28 -6.40 2.53 -12.61
C ARG A 28 -7.65 1.65 -12.69
N GLU A 29 -8.69 2.19 -13.33
CA GLU A 29 -9.91 1.43 -13.57
C GLU A 29 -9.61 0.19 -14.43
N GLY A 30 -10.08 -0.99 -13.99
CA GLY A 30 -9.86 -2.27 -14.67
C GLY A 30 -8.47 -2.90 -14.44
N GLU A 31 -7.59 -2.26 -13.65
CA GLU A 31 -6.27 -2.79 -13.34
C GLU A 31 -6.34 -3.88 -12.25
N VAL A 32 -5.66 -5.01 -12.47
CA VAL A 32 -5.46 -6.06 -11.47
C VAL A 32 -4.13 -5.82 -10.78
N PHE A 33 -4.18 -5.52 -9.48
CA PHE A 33 -3.01 -5.21 -8.67
C PHE A 33 -2.84 -6.22 -7.52
N GLY A 34 -1.60 -6.48 -7.12
CA GLY A 34 -1.29 -7.31 -5.96
C GLY A 34 0.10 -7.04 -5.40
N PHE A 35 0.28 -7.26 -4.08
CA PHE A 35 1.57 -7.16 -3.43
C PHE A 35 2.27 -8.52 -3.33
N LEU A 36 3.55 -8.56 -3.68
CA LEU A 36 4.43 -9.71 -3.49
C LEU A 36 5.53 -9.36 -2.48
N GLY A 37 5.76 -10.25 -1.51
CA GLY A 37 6.80 -10.06 -0.50
C GLY A 37 6.68 -11.06 0.64
N PRO A 38 7.71 -11.17 1.51
CA PRO A 38 7.73 -12.09 2.63
C PRO A 38 6.68 -11.75 3.70
N ASN A 39 6.50 -12.64 4.68
CA ASN A 39 5.67 -12.36 5.85
C ASN A 39 6.21 -11.14 6.61
N GLY A 40 5.30 -10.28 7.09
CA GLY A 40 5.67 -9.03 7.77
C GLY A 40 5.97 -7.84 6.86
N ALA A 41 5.97 -7.99 5.53
CA ALA A 41 6.26 -6.90 4.58
C ALA A 41 5.13 -5.84 4.43
N GLY A 42 4.13 -5.82 5.32
CA GLY A 42 3.03 -4.83 5.28
C GLY A 42 1.90 -5.10 4.29
N LYS A 43 1.92 -6.20 3.53
CA LYS A 43 0.93 -6.51 2.47
C LYS A 43 -0.54 -6.42 2.92
N THR A 44 -0.92 -7.19 3.95
CA THR A 44 -2.27 -7.21 4.54
C THR A 44 -2.59 -5.94 5.33
N THR A 45 -1.57 -5.17 5.68
CA THR A 45 -1.77 -3.86 6.32
C THR A 45 -2.16 -2.81 5.28
N THR A 46 -1.72 -2.96 4.03
CA THR A 46 -2.00 -2.03 2.94
C THR A 46 -3.29 -2.35 2.16
N LEU A 47 -3.61 -3.64 1.92
CA LEU A 47 -4.79 -4.11 1.19
C LEU A 47 -5.94 -4.51 2.12
#